data_AF-A0A7Y2GW11-F1
#
_entry.id   AF-A0A7Y2GW11-F1
#
_cell.length_a   1.000
_cell.length_b   1.000
_cell.length_c   1.000
_cell.angle_alpha   90.00
_cell.angle_beta   90.00
_cell.angle_gamma   90.00
#
_symmetry.space_group_name_H-M   'P 1'
#
loop_
_entity.id
_entity.type
_entity.pdbx_description
1 polymer ?
#
loop_
_entity_poly.entity_id
_entity_poly.type
_entity_poly.pdbx_seq_one_letter_code
_entity_poly.pdbx_strand_id
1 'polypeptide(L)'
;MGEDLRFPIGKFNADFDSTRASRESFITTIEELPGELTKAVEGLSDDQLDTPYRPDGWSIRQVVHHVADSHLNSYCRFKLALTEEFPDIRGYREDRWAELPDSEMPLESSMKIIEGV
;
A
#
# COMPACT_ATOMS: atom_id res chain seq x y z
N MET A 1 0.96 4.77 28.82
CA MET A 1 0.24 4.88 27.52
C MET A 1 1.13 4.19 26.51
N GLY A 2 0.70 3.06 25.97
CA GLY A 2 1.51 2.28 25.03
C GLY A 2 1.69 3.01 23.71
N GLU A 3 2.76 2.70 23.00
CA GLU A 3 3.04 3.16 21.65
C GLU A 3 1.93 2.68 20.69
N ASP A 4 1.36 3.58 19.87
CA ASP A 4 0.32 3.20 18.90
C ASP A 4 0.97 2.56 17.66
N LEU A 5 1.11 1.24 17.70
CA LEU A 5 1.77 0.44 16.66
C LEU A 5 1.11 0.53 15.28
N ARG A 6 -0.08 1.14 15.16
CA ARG A 6 -0.73 1.41 13.85
C ARG A 6 0.00 2.49 13.04
N PHE A 7 0.70 3.40 13.71
CA PHE A 7 1.37 4.54 13.09
C PHE A 7 2.85 4.59 13.50
N PRO A 8 3.66 3.56 13.17
CA PRO A 8 5.04 3.45 13.65
C PRO A 8 5.96 4.56 13.15
N ILE A 9 5.59 5.25 12.06
CA ILE A 9 6.29 6.41 11.51
C ILE A 9 5.46 7.71 11.59
N GLY A 10 4.41 7.71 12.42
CA GLY A 10 3.45 8.82 12.50
C GLY A 10 2.35 8.77 11.41
N LYS A 11 1.55 9.83 11.35
CA LYS A 11 0.47 10.00 10.38
C LYS A 11 0.93 10.89 9.21
N PHE A 12 0.28 10.74 8.06
CA PHE A 12 0.49 11.63 6.92
C PHE A 12 0.28 13.10 7.34
N ASN A 13 1.24 13.94 7.00
CA ASN A 13 1.14 15.39 7.17
C ASN A 13 0.83 16.03 5.81
N ALA A 14 -0.35 16.66 5.71
CA ALA A 14 -0.79 17.35 4.50
C ALA A 14 -0.07 18.71 4.28
N ASP A 15 0.67 19.20 5.27
CA ASP A 15 1.49 20.41 5.18
C ASP A 15 2.83 20.11 4.48
N PHE A 16 2.77 19.74 3.20
CA PHE A 16 3.95 19.51 2.36
C PHE A 16 4.04 20.51 1.22
N ASP A 17 5.26 20.80 0.78
CA ASP A 17 5.49 21.63 -0.39
C ASP A 17 5.35 20.79 -1.67
N SER A 18 4.56 21.28 -2.61
CA SER A 18 4.31 20.64 -3.91
C SER A 18 5.21 21.17 -5.03
N THR A 19 6.39 21.73 -4.69
CA THR A 19 7.39 22.12 -5.70
C THR A 19 7.71 21.00 -6.69
N ARG A 20 8.31 21.37 -7.83
CA ARG A 20 8.83 20.40 -8.79
C ARG A 20 9.81 19.42 -8.15
N ALA A 21 10.74 19.90 -7.33
CA ALA A 21 11.73 19.05 -6.67
C ALA A 21 11.07 18.06 -5.68
N SER A 22 10.09 18.52 -4.89
CA SER A 22 9.33 17.64 -4.00
C SER A 22 8.58 16.56 -4.78
N ARG A 23 7.93 16.93 -5.89
CA ARG A 23 7.22 15.97 -6.75
C ARG A 23 8.17 14.94 -7.37
N GLU A 24 9.33 15.38 -7.88
CA GLU A 24 10.35 14.47 -8.41
C GLU A 24 10.81 13.48 -7.32
N SER A 25 11.04 13.96 -6.10
CA SER A 25 11.36 13.09 -4.95
C SER A 25 10.25 12.08 -4.64
N PHE A 26 8.98 12.49 -4.62
CA PHE A 26 7.87 11.58 -4.35
C PHE A 26 7.69 10.54 -5.46
N ILE A 27 7.90 10.93 -6.72
CA ILE A 27 7.87 10.00 -7.85
C ILE A 27 8.96 8.94 -7.67
N THR A 28 10.19 9.34 -7.35
CA THR A 28 11.29 8.39 -7.07
C THR A 28 10.95 7.46 -5.92
N THR A 29 10.38 7.97 -4.81
CA THR A 29 9.96 7.10 -3.69
C THR A 29 8.92 6.06 -4.11
N ILE A 30 7.95 6.42 -4.96
CA ILE A 30 6.95 5.47 -5.48
C ILE A 30 7.62 4.45 -6.43
N GLU A 31 8.55 4.89 -7.28
CA GLU A 31 9.30 4.03 -8.22
C GLU A 31 10.19 3.00 -7.50
N GLU A 32 10.76 3.36 -6.34
CA GLU A 32 11.61 2.47 -5.54
C GLU A 32 10.82 1.46 -4.69
N LEU A 33 9.52 1.72 -4.43
CA LEU A 33 8.69 0.90 -3.55
C LEU A 33 8.67 -0.59 -3.89
N PRO A 34 8.50 -1.05 -5.16
CA PRO A 34 8.47 -2.47 -5.46
C PRO A 34 9.77 -3.17 -5.04
N GLY A 35 10.92 -2.52 -5.22
CA GLY A 35 12.23 -3.03 -4.84
C GLY A 35 12.41 -3.10 -3.32
N GLU A 36 12.03 -2.05 -2.60
CA GLU A 36 12.12 -2.02 -1.13
C GLU A 36 11.15 -3.01 -0.48
N LEU A 37 9.93 -3.15 -1.02
CA LEU A 37 8.96 -4.13 -0.53
C LEU A 37 9.44 -5.56 -0.78
N THR A 38 10.03 -5.84 -1.96
CA THR A 38 10.64 -7.14 -2.27
C THR A 38 11.69 -7.50 -1.23
N LYS A 39 12.64 -6.59 -0.95
CA LYS A 39 13.69 -6.81 0.06
C LYS A 39 13.12 -7.04 1.46
N ALA A 40 12.03 -6.34 1.82
CA ALA A 40 11.42 -6.46 3.13
C ALA A 40 10.76 -7.83 3.39
N VAL A 41 10.30 -8.51 2.33
CA VAL A 41 9.65 -9.83 2.43
C VAL A 41 10.52 -10.98 1.95
N GLU A 42 11.71 -10.68 1.43
CA GLU A 42 12.65 -11.67 0.91
C GLU A 42 13.08 -12.66 2.01
N GLY A 43 12.94 -13.95 1.72
CA GLY A 43 13.36 -15.02 2.63
C GLY A 43 12.41 -15.30 3.80
N LEU A 44 11.28 -14.61 3.90
CA LEU A 44 10.24 -14.96 4.87
C LEU A 44 9.56 -16.28 4.51
N SER A 45 9.32 -17.13 5.51
CA SER A 45 8.47 -18.32 5.35
C SER A 45 6.99 -17.96 5.31
N ASP A 46 6.13 -18.89 4.88
CA ASP A 46 4.68 -18.70 4.92
C ASP A 46 4.18 -18.38 6.34
N ASP A 47 4.66 -19.09 7.37
CA ASP A 47 4.31 -18.80 8.77
C ASP A 47 4.70 -17.37 9.20
N GLN A 48 5.84 -16.85 8.69
CA GLN A 48 6.26 -15.48 8.97
C GLN A 48 5.40 -14.46 8.21
N LEU A 49 5.07 -14.75 6.94
CA LEU A 49 4.16 -13.93 6.16
C LEU A 49 2.76 -13.86 6.79
N ASP A 50 2.33 -14.93 7.44
CA ASP A 50 1.03 -15.02 8.12
C ASP A 50 1.07 -14.46 9.55
N THR A 51 2.21 -13.93 10.01
CA THR A 51 2.35 -13.30 11.32
C THR A 51 1.76 -11.88 11.31
N PRO A 52 0.87 -11.52 12.26
CA PRO A 52 0.37 -10.15 12.41
C PRO A 52 1.48 -9.13 12.71
N TYR A 53 1.50 -8.00 12.00
CA TYR A 53 2.52 -6.96 12.25
C TYR A 53 2.35 -6.26 13.62
N ARG A 54 1.16 -6.37 14.21
CA ARG A 54 0.80 -5.90 15.55
C ARG A 54 -0.32 -6.77 16.14
N PRO A 55 -0.58 -6.72 17.46
CA PRO A 55 -1.75 -7.37 18.07
C PRO A 55 -3.05 -6.93 17.38
N ASP A 56 -3.90 -7.90 17.04
CA ASP A 56 -5.17 -7.72 16.31
C ASP A 56 -5.03 -6.94 14.99
N GLY A 57 -3.85 -7.00 14.36
CA GLY A 57 -3.55 -6.40 13.06
C GLY A 57 -3.57 -7.42 11.92
N TRP A 58 -3.37 -6.93 10.70
CA TRP A 58 -3.18 -7.76 9.52
C TRP A 58 -1.85 -8.51 9.57
N SER A 59 -1.81 -9.66 8.91
CA SER A 59 -0.55 -10.36 8.61
C SER A 59 0.30 -9.56 7.62
N ILE A 60 1.59 -9.89 7.54
CA ILE A 60 2.49 -9.30 6.53
C ILE A 60 1.92 -9.55 5.12
N ARG A 61 1.42 -10.76 4.86
CA ARG A 61 0.78 -11.14 3.59
C ARG A 61 -0.38 -10.21 3.24
N GLN A 62 -1.32 -10.03 4.17
CA GLN A 62 -2.47 -9.14 3.99
C GLN A 62 -2.03 -7.68 3.75
N VAL A 63 -0.99 -7.20 4.44
CA VAL A 63 -0.46 -5.84 4.22
C VAL A 63 0.08 -5.70 2.80
N VAL A 64 0.86 -6.67 2.29
CA VAL A 64 1.39 -6.64 0.92
C VAL A 64 0.26 -6.63 -0.12
N HIS A 65 -0.75 -7.48 0.04
CA HIS A 65 -1.91 -7.48 -0.86
C HIS A 65 -2.67 -6.15 -0.80
N HIS A 66 -2.86 -5.59 0.39
CA HIS A 66 -3.51 -4.29 0.57
C HIS A 66 -2.73 -3.14 -0.10
N VAL A 67 -1.39 -3.16 -0.09
CA VAL A 67 -0.59 -2.16 -0.81
C VAL A 67 -0.93 -2.20 -2.31
N ALA A 68 -1.01 -3.39 -2.91
CA ALA A 68 -1.40 -3.52 -4.31
C ALA A 68 -2.82 -2.99 -4.59
N ASP A 69 -3.80 -3.36 -3.75
CA ASP A 69 -5.19 -2.90 -3.89
C ASP A 69 -5.31 -1.39 -3.77
N SER A 70 -4.62 -0.80 -2.79
CA SER A 70 -4.61 0.63 -2.53
C SER A 70 -3.97 1.40 -3.68
N HIS A 71 -2.85 0.90 -4.21
CA HIS A 71 -2.17 1.51 -5.36
C HIS A 71 -3.00 1.43 -6.64
N LEU A 72 -3.67 0.30 -6.91
CA LEU A 72 -4.58 0.15 -8.05
C LEU A 72 -5.74 1.15 -7.95
N ASN A 73 -6.36 1.27 -6.77
CA ASN A 73 -7.41 2.25 -6.53
C ASN A 73 -6.91 3.69 -6.73
N SER A 74 -5.71 4.00 -6.22
CA SER A 74 -5.08 5.32 -6.39
C SER A 74 -4.84 5.64 -7.86
N TYR A 75 -4.23 4.72 -8.61
CA TYR A 75 -3.97 4.86 -10.04
C TYR A 75 -5.25 5.18 -10.83
N CYS A 76 -6.34 4.47 -10.56
CA CYS A 76 -7.65 4.78 -11.16
C CYS A 76 -8.14 6.17 -10.79
N ARG A 77 -8.03 6.58 -9.51
CA ARG A 77 -8.44 7.92 -9.05
C ARG A 77 -7.63 9.04 -9.71
N PHE A 78 -6.33 8.85 -9.92
CA PHE A 78 -5.50 9.81 -10.67
C PHE A 78 -5.98 9.96 -12.11
N LYS A 79 -6.32 8.86 -12.80
CA LYS A 79 -6.88 8.94 -14.15
C LYS A 79 -8.19 9.72 -14.18
N LEU A 80 -9.12 9.41 -13.27
CA LEU A 80 -10.38 10.16 -13.14
C LEU A 80 -10.13 11.66 -12.92
N ALA A 81 -9.24 12.01 -11.99
CA ALA A 81 -8.91 13.40 -11.68
C ALA A 81 -8.30 14.17 -12.86
N LEU A 82 -7.63 13.47 -13.78
CA LEU A 82 -7.04 14.08 -14.98
C LEU A 82 -8.02 14.19 -16.15
N THR A 83 -9.13 13.46 -16.12
CA THR A 83 -10.07 13.37 -17.27
C THR A 83 -11.46 13.90 -16.98
N GLU A 84 -11.81 14.14 -15.71
CA GLU A 84 -13.15 14.55 -15.27
C GLU A 84 -13.08 15.80 -14.39
N GLU A 85 -14.16 16.58 -14.41
CA GLU A 85 -14.30 17.76 -13.55
C GLU A 85 -14.86 17.35 -12.18
N PHE A 86 -14.03 17.43 -11.12
CA PHE A 86 -14.38 17.05 -9.75
C PHE A 86 -15.02 15.65 -9.62
N PRO A 87 -14.32 14.57 -10.00
CA PRO A 87 -14.91 13.23 -9.98
C PRO A 87 -15.24 12.76 -8.57
N ASP A 88 -16.41 12.11 -8.43
CA ASP A 88 -16.73 11.34 -7.23
C ASP A 88 -15.89 10.06 -7.20
N ILE A 89 -14.99 9.94 -6.23
CA ILE A 89 -14.16 8.74 -6.07
C ILE A 89 -14.91 7.64 -5.32
N ARG A 90 -14.78 6.39 -5.81
CA ARG A 90 -15.34 5.24 -5.11
C ARG A 90 -14.41 4.80 -3.98
N GLY A 91 -14.94 4.82 -2.76
CA GLY A 91 -14.33 4.15 -1.61
C GLY A 91 -14.50 2.63 -1.72
N TYR A 92 -13.71 1.90 -0.93
CA TYR A 92 -13.81 0.45 -0.83
C TYR A 92 -13.68 0.01 0.63
N ARG A 93 -14.14 -1.20 0.91
CA ARG A 93 -14.10 -1.81 2.25
C ARG A 93 -12.79 -2.55 2.42
N GLU A 94 -11.70 -1.82 2.65
CA GLU A 94 -10.36 -2.38 2.77
C GLU A 94 -10.27 -3.51 3.81
N ASP A 95 -11.01 -3.37 4.91
CA ASP A 95 -11.17 -4.39 5.94
C ASP A 95 -11.70 -5.71 5.39
N ARG A 96 -12.65 -5.63 4.45
CA ARG A 96 -13.27 -6.80 3.81
C ARG A 96 -12.47 -7.35 2.65
N TRP A 97 -11.70 -6.50 1.97
CA TRP A 97 -10.83 -6.94 0.88
C TRP A 97 -9.69 -7.81 1.42
N ALA A 98 -9.10 -7.41 2.55
CA ALA A 98 -8.09 -8.20 3.25
C ALA A 98 -8.58 -9.56 3.79
N GLU A 99 -9.90 -9.78 3.85
CA GLU A 99 -10.54 -11.05 4.26
C GLU A 99 -10.84 -11.98 3.06
N LEU A 100 -10.59 -11.54 1.82
CA LEU A 100 -10.86 -12.36 0.63
C LEU A 100 -9.77 -13.42 0.40
N PRO A 101 -10.09 -14.55 -0.26
CA PRO A 101 -9.14 -15.64 -0.47
C PRO A 101 -7.87 -15.24 -1.23
N ASP A 102 -7.93 -14.23 -2.09
CA ASP A 102 -6.77 -13.70 -2.80
C ASP A 102 -5.76 -13.00 -1.87
N SER A 103 -6.21 -12.50 -0.71
CA SER A 103 -5.33 -11.96 0.34
C SER A 103 -4.58 -13.04 1.14
N GLU A 104 -4.87 -14.32 0.89
CA GLU A 104 -4.14 -15.48 1.44
C GLU A 104 -3.21 -16.13 0.40
N MET A 105 -3.23 -15.65 -0.85
CA MET A 105 -2.42 -16.23 -1.92
C MET A 105 -0.92 -15.88 -1.79
N PRO A 106 -0.06 -16.56 -2.55
CA PRO A 106 1.32 -16.12 -2.74
C PRO A 106 1.41 -14.67 -3.24
N LEU A 107 2.46 -13.93 -2.83
CA LEU A 107 2.57 -12.47 -3.00
C LEU A 107 2.75 -12.03 -4.46
N GLU A 108 3.11 -12.94 -5.36
CA GLU A 108 3.59 -12.66 -6.71
C GLU A 108 2.61 -11.84 -7.55
N SER A 109 1.30 -12.06 -7.38
CA SER A 109 0.28 -11.28 -8.08
C SER A 109 0.30 -9.81 -7.65
N SER A 110 0.30 -9.56 -6.34
CA SER A 110 0.36 -8.21 -5.77
C SER A 110 1.67 -7.52 -6.06
N MET A 111 2.80 -8.23 -6.01
CA MET A 111 4.11 -7.66 -6.38
C MET A 111 4.12 -7.19 -7.84
N LYS A 112 3.55 -7.96 -8.77
CA LYS A 112 3.43 -7.56 -10.18
C LYS A 112 2.48 -6.38 -10.39
N ILE A 113 1.42 -6.28 -9.59
CA ILE A 113 0.54 -5.10 -9.62
C ILE A 113 1.34 -3.88 -9.18
N ILE A 114 2.04 -3.94 -8.05
CA ILE A 114 2.83 -2.82 -7.51
C ILE A 114 3.96 -2.40 -8.46
N GLU A 115 4.62 -3.34 -9.14
CA GLU A 115 5.62 -3.05 -10.18
C GLU A 115 5.02 -2.38 -11.43
N GLY A 116 3.76 -2.69 -11.75
CA GLY A 116 3.10 -2.27 -12.99
C GLY A 116 2.25 -1.01 -12.91
N VAL A 117 2.05 -0.43 -11.71
CA VAL A 117 1.18 0.74 -11.47
C VAL A 117 1.95 2.00 -11.12
#